data_AF-A0A804QIH4-F1
#
_entry.id   AF-A0A804QIH4-F1
#
_cell.length_a   1.000
_cell.length_b   1.000
_cell.length_c   1.000
_cell.angle_alpha   90.00
_cell.angle_beta   90.00
_cell.angle_gamma   90.00
#
_symmetry.space_group_name_H-M   'P 1'
#
loop_
_entity.id
_entity.type
_entity.pdbx_description
1 polymer ?
#
loop_
_entity_poly.entity_id
_entity_poly.type
_entity_poly.pdbx_seq_one_letter_code
_entity_poly.pdbx_strand_id
1 'polypeptide(L)'
;MDRYLRVERSWNESTIEDNEIRITAQGLICNYVSYGSSLLQVPVLFESPRIGYEEKTMYMAAYDWRLSFQNTEVHDQTLSRIKSNIELMVATNGGNGVVVIPHSMGVLYFLHFMKWVEAPPPMGGGGGPNWCENHIKAVMNIGGPFLGVPKAVAGLFTSEAKDVAVARYKVIDSFI
;
A
#
# COMPACT_ATOMS: atom_id res chain seq x y z
N MET A 1 -36.51 -14.09 -21.13
CA MET A 1 -35.76 -14.25 -19.87
C MET A 1 -34.65 -13.22 -19.95
N ASP A 2 -34.98 -11.92 -19.80
CA ASP A 2 -34.15 -10.83 -20.32
C ASP A 2 -33.96 -9.72 -19.27
N ARG A 3 -33.40 -10.06 -18.10
CA ARG A 3 -33.27 -9.14 -16.95
C ARG A 3 -31.88 -8.56 -16.70
N TYR A 4 -31.01 -8.54 -17.72
CA TYR A 4 -29.73 -7.84 -17.64
C TYR A 4 -29.60 -6.89 -18.83
N LEU A 5 -29.89 -5.61 -18.60
CA LEU A 5 -29.50 -4.55 -19.52
C LEU A 5 -27.98 -4.42 -19.43
N ARG A 6 -27.28 -4.74 -20.53
CA ARG A 6 -25.86 -4.41 -20.68
C ARG A 6 -25.74 -2.89 -20.64
N VAL A 7 -25.19 -2.37 -19.55
CA VAL A 7 -24.87 -0.94 -19.44
C VAL A 7 -23.63 -0.70 -20.31
N GLU A 8 -23.84 -0.26 -21.54
CA GLU A 8 -22.76 0.27 -22.37
C GLU A 8 -22.39 1.64 -21.86
N ARG A 9 -21.36 1.69 -21.00
CA ARG A 9 -20.73 2.95 -20.62
C ARG A 9 -19.90 3.40 -21.81
N SER A 10 -20.22 4.57 -22.38
CA SER A 10 -19.37 5.18 -23.40
C SER A 10 -18.01 5.50 -22.78
N TRP A 11 -16.96 4.89 -23.29
CA TRP A 11 -15.60 5.35 -23.00
C TRP A 11 -15.46 6.72 -23.66
N ASN A 12 -15.38 7.78 -22.85
CA ASN A 12 -14.84 9.02 -23.37
C ASN A 12 -13.37 8.74 -23.66
N GLU A 13 -13.05 8.59 -24.94
CA GLU A 13 -11.68 8.76 -25.43
C GLU A 13 -11.32 10.23 -25.22
N SER A 14 -11.07 10.64 -23.98
CA SER A 14 -10.32 11.85 -23.77
C SER A 14 -8.95 11.59 -24.40
N THR A 15 -8.54 12.49 -25.27
CA THR A 15 -7.16 12.59 -25.74
C THR A 15 -6.27 12.56 -24.50
N ILE A 16 -5.43 11.52 -24.42
CA ILE A 16 -4.41 11.36 -23.37
C ILE A 16 -3.63 12.68 -23.35
N GLU A 17 -3.68 13.43 -22.26
CA GLU A 17 -2.89 14.65 -22.16
C GLU A 17 -1.41 14.29 -22.30
N ASP A 18 -0.65 15.07 -23.06
CA ASP A 18 0.73 14.78 -23.47
C ASP A 18 1.70 14.58 -22.28
N ASN A 19 1.26 14.92 -21.06
CA ASN A 19 1.99 14.76 -19.80
C ASN A 19 1.45 13.63 -18.88
N GLU A 20 0.39 12.93 -19.27
CA GLU A 20 -0.03 11.71 -18.57
C GLU A 20 0.93 10.58 -18.93
N ILE A 21 2.00 10.43 -18.15
CA ILE A 21 2.80 9.22 -18.15
C ILE A 21 1.91 8.08 -17.64
N ARG A 22 1.14 7.47 -18.54
CA ARG A 22 0.46 6.20 -18.32
C ARG A 22 1.51 5.10 -18.44
N ILE A 23 2.38 4.98 -17.44
CA ILE A 23 3.07 3.70 -17.25
C ILE A 23 1.98 2.75 -16.76
N THR A 24 1.27 2.14 -17.70
CA THR A 24 0.38 1.01 -17.41
C THR A 24 1.29 -0.06 -16.82
N ALA A 25 1.18 -0.28 -15.51
CA ALA A 25 2.03 -1.18 -14.77
C ALA A 25 1.69 -2.64 -15.11
N GLN A 26 1.92 -3.07 -16.34
CA GLN A 26 1.87 -4.48 -16.77
C GLN A 26 3.20 -5.22 -16.53
N GLY A 27 4.14 -4.63 -15.80
CA GLY A 27 5.47 -5.20 -15.57
C GLY A 27 5.64 -5.80 -14.17
N LEU A 28 6.25 -6.99 -14.11
CA LEU A 28 6.72 -7.69 -12.91
C LEU A 28 7.48 -6.80 -11.90
N ILE A 29 8.03 -5.68 -12.34
CA ILE A 29 8.87 -4.76 -11.56
C ILE A 29 8.07 -3.88 -10.58
N CYS A 30 6.78 -3.62 -10.82
CA CYS A 30 5.96 -2.84 -9.87
C CYS A 30 5.49 -3.65 -8.66
N ASN A 31 5.68 -4.97 -8.68
CA ASN A 31 5.44 -5.81 -7.52
C ASN A 31 6.67 -5.90 -6.61
N TYR A 32 7.24 -4.75 -6.21
CA TYR A 32 7.87 -4.69 -4.88
C TYR A 32 6.86 -5.13 -3.81
N VAL A 33 5.56 -4.98 -4.11
CA VAL A 33 4.46 -5.70 -3.47
C VAL A 33 4.74 -7.21 -3.43
N SER A 34 5.00 -7.94 -4.52
CA SER A 34 5.23 -9.40 -4.44
C SER A 34 6.39 -9.78 -3.52
N TYR A 35 7.50 -9.04 -3.51
CA TYR A 35 8.61 -9.38 -2.60
C TYR A 35 8.25 -9.09 -1.14
N GLY A 36 7.77 -7.88 -0.84
CA GLY A 36 7.33 -7.51 0.52
C GLY A 36 6.16 -8.35 1.02
N SER A 37 5.19 -8.61 0.15
CA SER A 37 4.08 -9.54 0.36
C SER A 37 4.63 -10.92 0.63
N SER A 38 5.47 -11.54 -0.21
CA SER A 38 6.00 -12.88 0.10
C SER A 38 6.70 -12.97 1.46
N LEU A 39 7.47 -11.94 1.85
CA LEU A 39 8.19 -11.91 3.12
C LEU A 39 7.29 -11.78 4.36
N LEU A 40 6.16 -11.08 4.26
CA LEU A 40 5.23 -10.88 5.39
C LEU A 40 3.98 -11.74 5.31
N GLN A 41 3.44 -11.90 4.11
CA GLN A 41 2.28 -12.74 3.81
C GLN A 41 2.57 -14.20 4.15
N VAL A 42 3.78 -14.72 3.92
CA VAL A 42 4.09 -16.09 4.37
C VAL A 42 3.96 -16.20 5.90
N PRO A 43 4.76 -15.50 6.74
CA PRO A 43 4.61 -15.62 8.19
C PRO A 43 3.20 -15.29 8.71
N VAL A 44 2.60 -14.19 8.24
CA VAL A 44 1.30 -13.73 8.74
C VAL A 44 0.18 -14.69 8.31
N LEU A 45 0.14 -15.16 7.05
CA LEU A 45 -0.87 -16.13 6.61
C LEU A 45 -0.68 -17.50 7.26
N PHE A 46 0.55 -17.94 7.51
CA PHE A 46 0.80 -19.25 8.14
C PHE A 46 0.38 -19.26 9.62
N GLU A 47 0.53 -18.13 10.32
CA GLU A 47 0.07 -18.00 11.70
C GLU A 47 -1.41 -17.61 11.81
N SER A 48 -1.98 -17.01 10.76
CA SER A 48 -3.37 -16.51 10.68
C SER A 48 -4.42 -17.50 11.17
N PRO A 49 -4.48 -18.79 10.73
CA PRO A 49 -5.47 -19.74 11.25
C PRO A 49 -5.35 -20.00 12.75
N ARG A 50 -4.13 -19.90 13.33
CA ARG A 50 -3.92 -20.10 14.78
C ARG A 50 -4.42 -18.92 15.60
N ILE A 51 -4.32 -17.70 15.05
CA ILE A 51 -4.81 -16.47 15.68
C ILE A 51 -6.28 -16.17 15.32
N GLY A 52 -6.93 -17.04 14.53
CA GLY A 52 -8.36 -16.94 14.19
C GLY A 52 -8.68 -16.07 12.97
N TYR A 53 -7.69 -15.69 12.17
CA TYR A 53 -7.90 -14.98 10.91
C TYR A 53 -8.04 -15.97 9.75
N GLU A 54 -9.02 -15.74 8.89
CA GLU A 54 -9.27 -16.49 7.66
C GLU A 54 -8.87 -15.67 6.43
N GLU A 55 -8.59 -16.34 5.31
CA GLU A 55 -8.25 -15.68 4.03
C GLU A 55 -9.28 -14.61 3.62
N LYS A 56 -10.57 -14.91 3.81
CA LYS A 56 -11.68 -13.99 3.53
C LYS A 56 -11.70 -12.74 4.42
N THR A 57 -11.01 -12.77 5.56
CA THR A 57 -10.91 -11.66 6.52
C THR A 57 -9.63 -10.86 6.38
N MET A 58 -8.84 -11.13 5.34
CA MET A 58 -7.58 -10.44 5.08
C MET A 58 -7.65 -9.64 3.79
N TYR A 59 -7.03 -8.48 3.80
CA TYR A 59 -6.95 -7.57 2.67
C TYR A 59 -5.52 -7.06 2.55
N MET A 60 -4.93 -7.22 1.36
CA MET A 60 -3.61 -6.69 1.03
C MET A 60 -3.77 -5.44 0.17
N ALA A 61 -3.43 -4.28 0.74
CA ALA A 61 -3.47 -3.01 0.01
C ALA A 61 -2.18 -2.84 -0.81
N ALA A 62 -2.32 -2.74 -2.13
CA ALA A 62 -1.25 -2.35 -3.03
C ALA A 62 -1.41 -0.88 -3.44
N TYR A 63 -0.30 -0.17 -3.60
CA TYR A 63 -0.26 1.21 -4.08
C TYR A 63 1.02 1.45 -4.88
N ASP A 64 1.01 2.42 -5.80
CA ASP A 64 2.21 2.82 -6.52
C ASP A 64 3.09 3.70 -5.63
N TRP A 65 4.16 3.12 -5.12
CA TRP A 65 5.11 3.81 -4.25
C TRP A 65 5.92 4.91 -4.95
N ARG A 66 5.91 4.96 -6.29
CA ARG A 66 6.59 6.00 -7.07
C ARG A 66 5.79 7.29 -7.11
N LEU A 67 4.49 7.21 -6.90
CA LEU A 67 3.61 8.38 -6.85
C LEU A 67 3.65 9.01 -5.45
N SER A 68 3.48 10.33 -5.40
CA SER A 68 3.21 11.02 -4.13
C SER A 68 1.90 10.53 -3.55
N PHE A 69 1.77 10.57 -2.22
CA PHE A 69 0.63 9.97 -1.53
C PHE A 69 -0.71 10.56 -2.00
N GLN A 70 -0.77 11.87 -2.24
CA GLN A 70 -1.95 12.53 -2.80
C GLN A 70 -2.23 12.10 -4.25
N ASN A 71 -1.21 11.94 -5.08
CA ASN A 71 -1.40 11.55 -6.48
C ASN A 71 -1.88 10.10 -6.61
N THR A 72 -1.62 9.23 -5.63
CA THR A 72 -2.22 7.88 -5.63
C THR A 72 -3.74 7.90 -5.51
N GLU A 73 -4.31 8.95 -4.90
CA GLU A 73 -5.75 9.15 -4.86
C GLU A 73 -6.25 9.73 -6.19
N VAL A 74 -5.58 10.75 -6.72
CA VAL A 74 -5.98 11.37 -8.00
C VAL A 74 -5.94 10.36 -9.15
N HIS A 75 -4.87 9.56 -9.24
CA HIS A 75 -4.65 8.63 -10.35
C HIS A 75 -5.45 7.33 -10.19
N ASP A 76 -5.34 6.69 -9.01
CA ASP A 76 -5.83 5.32 -8.80
C ASP A 76 -6.96 5.22 -7.78
N GLN A 77 -7.35 6.33 -7.13
CA GLN A 77 -8.31 6.34 -6.02
C GLN A 77 -7.90 5.35 -4.91
N THR A 78 -6.59 5.22 -4.68
CA THR A 78 -6.04 4.17 -3.81
C THR A 78 -6.45 4.38 -2.35
N LEU A 79 -6.49 5.63 -1.87
CA LEU A 79 -6.89 5.92 -0.50
C LEU A 79 -8.38 5.65 -0.32
N SER A 80 -9.21 6.04 -1.29
CA SER A 80 -10.64 5.72 -1.33
C SER A 80 -10.90 4.20 -1.36
N ARG A 81 -10.11 3.44 -2.12
CA ARG A 81 -10.18 1.96 -2.14
C ARG A 81 -9.78 1.34 -0.81
N ILE A 82 -8.75 1.86 -0.15
CA ILE A 82 -8.35 1.39 1.18
C ILE A 82 -9.46 1.67 2.20
N LYS A 83 -10.00 2.89 2.18
CA LYS A 83 -11.12 3.30 3.04
C LYS A 83 -12.31 2.37 2.89
N SER A 84 -12.81 2.16 1.67
CA SER A 84 -14.00 1.35 1.42
C SER A 84 -13.81 -0.13 1.77
N ASN A 85 -12.62 -0.68 1.54
CA ASN A 85 -12.30 -2.04 1.98
C ASN A 85 -12.29 -2.17 3.50
N ILE A 86 -11.69 -1.20 4.22
CA ILE A 86 -11.71 -1.20 5.70
C ILE A 86 -13.15 -1.12 6.22
N GLU A 87 -13.96 -0.20 5.68
CA GLU A 87 -15.37 -0.07 6.06
C GLU A 87 -16.15 -1.38 5.83
N LEU A 88 -15.92 -2.02 4.68
CA LEU A 88 -16.52 -3.33 4.37
C LEU A 88 -16.06 -4.42 5.34
N MET A 89 -14.77 -4.48 5.67
CA MET A 89 -14.23 -5.46 6.61
C MET A 89 -14.80 -5.28 8.02
N VAL A 90 -14.92 -4.04 8.50
CA VAL A 90 -15.52 -3.74 9.80
C VAL A 90 -17.01 -4.10 9.81
N ALA A 91 -17.74 -3.75 8.75
CA ALA A 91 -19.18 -4.07 8.64
C ALA A 91 -19.44 -5.58 8.58
N THR A 92 -18.58 -6.34 7.89
CA THR A 92 -18.71 -7.80 7.75
C THR A 92 -18.23 -8.58 8.98
N ASN A 93 -17.38 -7.99 9.82
CA ASN A 93 -16.83 -8.62 11.03
C ASN A 93 -17.51 -8.14 12.33
N GLY A 94 -18.78 -7.76 12.26
CA GLY A 94 -19.59 -7.39 13.43
C GLY A 94 -19.22 -6.05 14.07
N GLY A 95 -18.63 -5.12 13.31
CA GLY A 95 -18.20 -3.81 13.81
C GLY A 95 -16.84 -3.83 14.51
N ASN A 96 -16.12 -4.96 14.49
CA ASN A 96 -14.78 -5.03 15.04
C ASN A 96 -13.78 -4.31 14.13
N GLY A 97 -13.03 -3.37 14.68
CA GLY A 97 -12.00 -2.63 13.95
C GLY A 97 -10.91 -3.54 13.37
N VAL A 98 -10.33 -3.14 12.25
CA VAL A 98 -9.28 -3.88 11.56
C VAL A 98 -7.93 -3.72 12.28
N VAL A 99 -7.09 -4.75 12.17
CA VAL A 99 -5.68 -4.67 12.54
C VAL A 99 -4.87 -4.40 11.28
N VAL A 100 -4.09 -3.31 11.28
CA VAL A 100 -3.32 -2.88 10.10
C VAL A 100 -1.84 -3.16 10.34
N ILE A 101 -1.18 -3.79 9.36
CA ILE A 101 0.24 -4.10 9.41
C ILE A 101 0.95 -3.37 8.26
N PRO A 102 1.28 -2.09 8.42
CA PRO A 102 2.02 -1.36 7.40
C PRO A 102 3.53 -1.68 7.46
N HIS A 103 4.16 -1.82 6.29
CA HIS A 103 5.57 -2.18 6.15
C HIS A 103 6.37 -1.09 5.42
N SER A 104 7.58 -0.78 5.91
CA SER A 104 8.51 0.16 5.26
C SER A 104 7.84 1.51 4.93
N MET A 105 7.91 1.97 3.68
CA MET A 105 7.22 3.17 3.19
C MET A 105 5.70 3.13 3.44
N GLY A 106 5.11 1.94 3.52
CA GLY A 106 3.70 1.73 3.85
C GLY A 106 3.32 2.27 5.22
N VAL A 107 4.28 2.39 6.15
CA VAL A 107 4.04 3.01 7.46
C VAL A 107 3.75 4.50 7.32
N LEU A 108 4.54 5.21 6.52
CA LEU A 108 4.30 6.63 6.25
C LEU A 108 3.06 6.84 5.38
N TYR A 109 2.83 5.94 4.42
CA TYR A 109 1.63 5.96 3.60
C TYR A 109 0.36 5.75 4.44
N PHE A 110 0.39 4.82 5.39
CA PHE A 110 -0.75 4.57 6.27
C PHE A 110 -0.97 5.70 7.28
N LEU A 111 0.10 6.31 7.79
CA LEU A 111 0.00 7.55 8.58
C LEU A 111 -0.67 8.68 7.78
N HIS A 112 -0.29 8.85 6.51
CA HIS A 112 -0.93 9.79 5.61
C HIS A 112 -2.40 9.46 5.41
N PHE A 113 -2.73 8.19 5.14
CA PHE A 113 -4.10 7.70 5.00
C PHE A 113 -4.95 8.02 6.22
N MET A 114 -4.47 7.78 7.45
CA MET A 114 -5.21 8.11 8.67
C MET A 114 -5.54 9.60 8.79
N LYS A 115 -4.63 10.48 8.37
CA LYS A 115 -4.91 11.93 8.34
C LYS A 115 -5.82 12.32 7.19
N TRP A 116 -5.64 11.71 6.03
CA TRP A 116 -6.45 11.96 4.86
C TRP A 116 -7.91 11.53 5.09
N VAL A 117 -8.15 10.37 5.68
CA VAL A 117 -9.50 9.80 5.83
C VAL A 117 -10.36 10.61 6.80
N GLU A 118 -9.78 11.15 7.87
CA GLU A 118 -10.49 12.00 8.84
C GLU A 118 -10.68 13.44 8.35
N ALA A 119 -9.87 13.89 7.40
CA ALA A 119 -9.95 15.24 6.86
C ALA A 119 -11.23 15.45 6.02
N PRO A 120 -11.81 16.67 6.05
CA PRO A 120 -13.03 16.97 5.31
C PRO A 120 -12.77 17.03 3.78
N PRO A 121 -13.80 16.75 2.96
CA PRO A 121 -13.74 16.98 1.51
C PRO A 121 -13.51 18.48 1.17
N PRO A 122 -12.92 18.81 0.01
CA PRO A 122 -12.57 17.90 -1.09
C PRO A 122 -11.19 17.25 -0.97
N MET A 123 -10.32 17.71 -0.05
CA MET A 123 -8.94 17.22 0.04
C MET A 123 -8.79 15.92 0.84
N GLY A 124 -9.73 15.64 1.74
CA GLY A 124 -9.75 14.44 2.57
C GLY A 124 -10.86 13.45 2.20
N GLY A 125 -10.78 12.26 2.80
CA GLY A 125 -11.71 11.15 2.57
C GLY A 125 -13.06 11.30 3.26
N GLY A 126 -13.26 12.33 4.10
CA GLY A 126 -14.57 12.66 4.68
C GLY A 126 -15.16 11.58 5.61
N GLY A 127 -14.32 10.76 6.24
CA GLY A 127 -14.74 9.77 7.23
C GLY A 127 -15.17 10.38 8.57
N GLY A 128 -14.79 11.63 8.83
CA GLY A 128 -15.04 12.33 10.10
C GLY A 128 -13.92 12.08 11.13
N PRO A 129 -13.92 12.86 12.24
CA PRO A 129 -12.81 12.87 13.19
C PRO A 129 -12.65 11.57 13.99
N ASN A 130 -13.69 10.74 14.05
CA ASN A 130 -13.68 9.48 14.80
C ASN A 130 -13.56 8.27 13.86
N TRP A 131 -13.23 8.49 12.58
CA TRP A 131 -13.17 7.40 11.62
C TRP A 131 -12.12 6.36 12.02
N CYS A 132 -10.91 6.79 12.40
CA CYS A 132 -9.87 5.85 12.82
C CYS A 132 -10.25 5.13 14.11
N GLU A 133 -10.86 5.82 15.07
CA GLU A 133 -11.33 5.23 16.32
C GLU A 133 -12.37 4.12 16.09
N ASN A 134 -13.29 4.34 15.14
CA ASN A 134 -14.37 3.40 14.84
C ASN A 134 -13.92 2.20 13.99
N HIS A 135 -12.89 2.37 13.17
CA HIS A 135 -12.50 1.35 12.18
C HIS A 135 -11.16 0.67 12.44
N ILE A 136 -10.26 1.26 13.22
CA ILE A 136 -8.90 0.74 13.44
C ILE A 136 -8.75 0.25 14.87
N LYS A 137 -8.52 -1.07 15.04
CA LYS A 137 -8.30 -1.67 16.36
C LYS A 137 -6.86 -1.51 16.84
N ALA A 138 -5.90 -1.72 15.93
CA ALA A 138 -4.47 -1.66 16.22
C ALA A 138 -3.65 -1.47 14.92
N VAL A 139 -2.48 -0.85 15.05
CA VAL A 139 -1.50 -0.69 13.96
C VAL A 139 -0.18 -1.28 14.40
N MET A 140 0.32 -2.27 13.67
CA MET A 140 1.59 -2.95 13.94
C MET A 140 2.58 -2.64 12.82
N ASN A 141 3.41 -1.63 13.03
CA ASN A 141 4.38 -1.18 12.03
C ASN A 141 5.57 -2.13 11.91
N ILE A 142 5.97 -2.44 10.69
CA ILE A 142 7.18 -3.25 10.42
C ILE A 142 8.17 -2.41 9.60
N GLY A 143 9.32 -2.06 10.20
CA GLY A 143 10.38 -1.33 9.51
C GLY A 143 10.03 0.11 9.09
N GLY A 144 9.16 0.79 9.85
CA GLY A 144 8.73 2.15 9.53
C GLY A 144 9.83 3.20 9.67
N PRO A 145 10.10 4.03 8.64
CA PRO A 145 11.12 5.08 8.69
C PRO A 145 10.59 6.37 9.33
N PHE A 146 9.99 6.29 10.53
CA PHE A 146 9.36 7.44 11.19
C PHE A 146 10.31 8.65 11.37
N LEU A 147 11.59 8.39 11.63
CA LEU A 147 12.63 9.39 11.83
C LEU A 147 13.47 9.63 10.56
N GLY A 148 12.93 9.23 9.40
CA GLY A 148 13.66 9.20 8.14
C GLY A 148 14.53 7.96 7.98
N VAL A 149 15.29 7.92 6.89
CA VAL A 149 16.25 6.85 6.59
C VAL A 149 17.65 7.48 6.57
N PRO A 150 18.35 7.60 7.71
CA PRO A 150 19.70 8.17 7.75
C PRO A 150 20.65 7.48 6.75
N LYS A 151 20.42 6.19 6.50
CA LYS A 151 21.18 5.42 5.51
C LYS A 151 20.95 5.89 4.07
N ALA A 152 19.85 6.56 3.75
CA ALA A 152 19.69 7.19 2.44
C ALA A 152 20.72 8.31 2.26
N VAL A 153 21.07 9.06 3.31
CA VAL A 153 22.14 10.06 3.27
C VAL A 153 23.48 9.39 3.05
N ALA A 154 23.78 8.32 3.81
CA ALA A 154 25.00 7.54 3.59
C ALA A 154 25.06 6.99 2.15
N GLY A 155 23.99 6.38 1.65
CA GLY A 155 23.92 5.84 0.29
C GLY A 155 23.99 6.92 -0.80
N LEU A 156 23.50 8.14 -0.55
CA LEU A 156 23.66 9.26 -1.46
C LEU A 156 25.14 9.66 -1.61
N PHE A 157 25.90 9.63 -0.51
CA PHE A 157 27.31 9.97 -0.51
C PHE A 157 28.21 8.80 -0.92
N THR A 158 27.88 7.57 -0.53
CA THR A 158 28.77 6.42 -0.72
C THR A 158 28.39 5.58 -1.93
N SER A 159 27.24 5.80 -2.58
CA SER A 159 26.67 4.94 -3.64
C SER A 159 26.63 3.44 -3.26
N GLU A 160 26.78 3.13 -1.98
CA GLU A 160 26.87 1.78 -1.45
C GLU A 160 25.45 1.30 -1.12
N ALA A 161 24.71 0.91 -2.16
CA ALA A 161 23.67 -0.09 -1.93
C ALA A 161 24.39 -1.31 -1.33
N LYS A 162 23.85 -1.89 -0.25
CA LYS A 162 24.42 -3.11 0.35
C LYS A 162 24.67 -4.20 -0.70
N ASP A 163 23.89 -4.20 -1.77
CA ASP A 163 24.03 -5.13 -2.89
C ASP A 163 25.37 -4.97 -3.62
N VAL A 164 25.93 -3.75 -3.71
CA VAL A 164 27.27 -3.50 -4.24
C VAL A 164 28.35 -3.92 -3.23
N ALA A 165 28.14 -3.70 -1.93
CA ALA A 165 29.08 -4.15 -0.91
C ALA A 165 29.18 -5.69 -0.87
N VAL A 166 28.04 -6.38 -0.98
CA VAL A 166 28.00 -7.85 -1.09
C VAL A 166 28.60 -8.33 -2.42
N ALA A 167 28.32 -7.63 -3.52
CA ALA A 167 28.94 -7.96 -4.81
C ALA A 167 30.47 -7.79 -4.75
N ARG A 168 30.98 -6.72 -4.14
CA ARG A 168 32.42 -6.53 -3.93
C ARG A 168 33.01 -7.62 -3.03
N TYR A 169 32.34 -7.97 -1.92
CA TYR A 169 32.84 -9.01 -1.03
C TYR A 169 32.94 -10.36 -1.75
N LYS A 170 31.91 -10.75 -2.52
CA LYS A 170 31.95 -11.98 -3.32
C LYS A 170 32.96 -11.95 -4.46
N VAL A 171 33.15 -10.81 -5.12
CA VAL A 171 34.17 -10.69 -6.18
C VAL A 171 35.56 -10.81 -5.59
N ILE A 172 35.85 -10.17 -4.46
CA ILE A 172 37.18 -10.24 -3.83
C ILE A 172 37.47 -11.65 -3.30
N ASP A 173 36.49 -12.32 -2.70
CA ASP A 173 36.65 -13.69 -2.19
C ASP A 173 36.84 -14.74 -3.32
N SER A 174 36.57 -14.39 -4.57
CA SER A 174 36.87 -15.24 -5.74
C SER A 174 38.28 -15.06 -6.31
N PHE A 175 39.04 -14.07 -5.82
CA PHE A 175 40.41 -13.77 -6.26
C PHE A 175 41.48 -14.03 -5.18
N ILE A 176 41.09 -14.56 -4.02
CA ILE A 176 42.00 -15.00 -2.95
C ILE A 176 41.88 -16.52 -2.84
#